data_AF-A6IHS9-F1
#
_entry.id   AF-A6IHS9-F1
#
_cell.length_a   1.000
_cell.length_b   1.000
_cell.length_c   1.000
_cell.angle_alpha   90.00
_cell.angle_beta   90.00
_cell.angle_gamma   90.00
#
_symmetry.space_group_name_H-M   'P 1'
#
loop_
_entity.id
_entity.type
_entity.pdbx_description
1 polymer ?
#
loop_
_entity_poly.entity_id
_entity_poly.type
_entity_poly.pdbx_seq_one_letter_code
_entity_poly.pdbx_strand_id
1 'polypeptide(L)'
;MSSEFLSELHWEDGFAIPVANQENKILEDQLAKLHKEKSNLQDQLRDYEDRINSMSSHLKNVNQEFLFTQSLYKARECEIESEEHFKAIAERELGRVKDEIQQLEKEMAIILERKNDKEVGVTCGPASAPALSRENRPFL
;
A
#
# COMPACT_ATOMS: atom_id res chain seq x y z
N MET A 1 -27.03 28.96 -73.54
CA MET A 1 -27.89 28.67 -72.37
C MET A 1 -27.69 29.80 -71.38
N SER A 2 -28.76 30.36 -70.81
CA SER A 2 -28.67 31.48 -69.86
C SER A 2 -28.26 30.98 -68.47
N SER A 3 -27.49 31.80 -67.75
CA SER A 3 -27.09 31.56 -66.36
C SER A 3 -28.27 31.27 -65.43
N GLU A 4 -29.40 31.94 -65.69
CA GLU A 4 -30.65 31.85 -64.92
C GLU A 4 -31.27 30.45 -64.94
N PHE A 5 -31.20 29.75 -66.09
CA PHE A 5 -31.70 28.38 -66.25
C PHE A 5 -30.88 27.36 -65.44
N LEU A 6 -29.56 27.54 -65.37
CA LEU A 6 -28.68 26.61 -64.64
C LEU A 6 -28.80 26.75 -63.12
N SER A 7 -29.22 27.91 -62.63
CA SER A 7 -29.46 28.15 -61.20
C SER A 7 -30.81 27.61 -60.70
N GLU A 8 -31.78 27.41 -61.59
CA GLU A 8 -33.08 26.79 -61.25
C GLU A 8 -33.01 25.26 -61.16
N LEU A 9 -31.93 24.66 -61.68
CA LEU A 9 -31.65 23.24 -61.50
C LEU A 9 -31.17 23.01 -60.06
N HIS A 10 -31.98 22.32 -59.28
CA HIS A 10 -31.61 21.83 -57.95
C HIS A 10 -30.56 20.72 -58.11
N TRP A 11 -29.29 21.12 -58.22
CA TRP A 11 -28.14 20.20 -58.27
C TRP A 11 -28.01 19.46 -56.94
N GLU A 12 -28.75 18.36 -56.78
CA GLU A 12 -28.51 17.41 -55.70
C GLU A 12 -27.23 16.61 -55.98
N ASP A 13 -26.58 16.17 -54.90
CA ASP A 13 -25.32 15.42 -54.94
C ASP A 13 -25.53 14.12 -55.74
N GLY A 14 -25.06 14.10 -57.00
CA GLY A 14 -25.26 12.99 -57.94
C GLY A 14 -25.84 13.35 -59.32
N PHE A 15 -26.29 14.58 -59.55
CA PHE A 15 -26.69 15.04 -60.89
C PHE A 15 -25.48 15.57 -61.69
N ALA A 16 -25.03 14.81 -62.68
CA ALA A 16 -23.97 15.23 -63.62
C ALA A 16 -24.58 15.76 -64.92
N ILE A 17 -24.21 16.98 -65.32
CA ILE A 17 -24.47 17.48 -66.68
C ILE A 17 -23.68 16.60 -67.65
N PRO A 18 -24.28 16.10 -68.75
CA PRO A 18 -23.56 15.32 -69.74
C PRO A 18 -22.34 16.09 -70.26
N VAL A 19 -21.16 15.51 -70.02
CA VAL A 19 -19.89 16.10 -70.44
C VAL A 19 -19.76 16.01 -71.96
N ALA A 20 -19.80 17.16 -72.62
CA ALA A 20 -19.86 17.22 -74.08
C ALA A 20 -18.49 17.02 -74.78
N ASN A 21 -17.35 17.08 -74.07
CA ASN A 21 -16.02 16.95 -74.66
C ASN A 21 -15.13 15.93 -73.91
N GLN A 22 -14.15 15.34 -74.61
CA GLN A 22 -13.27 14.30 -74.06
C GLN A 22 -12.35 14.81 -72.93
N GLU A 23 -11.94 16.08 -73.01
CA GLU A 23 -11.07 16.72 -72.04
C GLU A 23 -11.75 16.88 -70.67
N ASN A 24 -12.98 17.38 -70.65
CA ASN A 24 -13.77 17.51 -69.42
C ASN A 24 -14.06 16.14 -68.80
N LYS A 25 -14.21 15.08 -69.61
CA LYS A 25 -14.42 13.72 -69.09
C LYS A 25 -13.17 13.21 -68.34
N ILE A 26 -11.98 13.50 -68.87
CA ILE A 26 -10.72 13.18 -68.21
C ILE A 26 -10.58 13.95 -66.89
N LEU A 27 -10.97 15.23 -66.89
CA LEU A 27 -10.96 16.06 -65.67
C LEU A 27 -11.93 15.54 -64.61
N GLU A 28 -13.15 15.14 -64.99
CA GLU A 28 -14.10 14.53 -64.06
C GLU A 28 -13.58 13.23 -63.47
N ASP A 29 -12.98 12.36 -64.28
CA ASP A 29 -12.38 11.10 -63.81
C ASP A 29 -11.23 11.37 -62.80
N GLN A 30 -10.41 12.40 -63.06
CA GLN A 30 -9.35 12.82 -62.14
C GLN A 30 -9.92 13.39 -60.84
N LEU A 31 -10.94 14.23 -60.95
CA LEU A 31 -11.62 14.85 -59.80
C LEU A 31 -12.26 13.77 -58.93
N ALA A 32 -12.96 12.80 -59.52
CA ALA A 32 -13.53 11.66 -58.81
C ALA A 32 -12.47 10.83 -58.07
N LYS A 33 -11.31 10.58 -58.70
CA LYS A 33 -10.18 9.90 -58.04
C LYS A 33 -9.65 10.68 -56.84
N LEU A 34 -9.42 11.98 -57.00
CA LEU A 34 -8.95 12.85 -55.93
C LEU A 34 -9.95 12.95 -54.78
N HIS A 35 -11.25 13.03 -55.08
CA HIS A 35 -12.30 13.01 -54.06
C HIS A 35 -12.32 11.71 -53.27
N LYS A 36 -12.18 10.57 -53.96
CA LYS A 36 -12.10 9.26 -53.30
C LYS A 36 -10.86 9.14 -52.41
N GLU A 37 -9.72 9.58 -52.90
CA GLU A 37 -8.46 9.58 -52.13
C GLU A 37 -8.56 10.49 -50.91
N LYS A 38 -9.09 11.71 -51.08
CA LYS A 38 -9.36 12.63 -49.98
C LYS A 38 -10.25 11.99 -48.91
N SER A 39 -11.36 11.35 -49.31
CA SER A 39 -12.27 10.68 -48.36
C SER A 39 -11.54 9.59 -47.58
N ASN A 40 -10.77 8.74 -48.26
CA ASN A 40 -10.00 7.67 -47.61
C ASN A 40 -8.95 8.22 -46.63
N LEU A 41 -8.25 9.30 -47.00
CA LEU A 41 -7.29 9.96 -46.11
C LEU A 41 -7.99 10.61 -44.90
N GLN A 42 -9.18 11.16 -45.07
CA GLN A 42 -9.98 11.71 -43.96
C GLN A 42 -10.47 10.62 -43.01
N ASP A 43 -10.84 9.44 -43.52
CA ASP A 43 -11.19 8.28 -42.69
C ASP A 43 -9.99 7.82 -41.85
N GLN A 44 -8.83 7.65 -42.50
CA GLN A 44 -7.59 7.27 -41.80
C GLN A 44 -7.16 8.31 -40.76
N LEU A 45 -7.31 9.60 -41.06
CA LEU A 45 -7.00 10.66 -40.10
C LEU A 45 -7.84 10.51 -38.83
N ARG A 46 -9.16 10.30 -38.97
CA ARG A 46 -10.07 10.10 -37.84
C ARG A 46 -9.68 8.88 -37.01
N ASP A 47 -9.36 7.77 -37.65
CA ASP A 47 -8.90 6.55 -36.96
C ASP A 47 -7.63 6.81 -36.14
N TYR A 48 -6.67 7.57 -36.69
CA TYR A 48 -5.46 7.94 -35.96
C TYR A 48 -5.74 8.89 -34.80
N GLU A 49 -6.62 9.87 -34.97
CA GLU A 49 -7.03 10.79 -33.90
C GLU A 49 -7.68 10.02 -32.73
N ASP A 50 -8.61 9.11 -33.02
CA ASP A 50 -9.26 8.27 -32.01
C ASP A 50 -8.26 7.38 -31.28
N ARG A 51 -7.31 6.78 -32.02
CA ARG A 51 -6.24 5.98 -31.43
C ARG A 51 -5.34 6.81 -30.51
N ILE A 52 -4.95 8.01 -30.93
CA ILE A 52 -4.12 8.93 -30.13
C ILE A 52 -4.86 9.31 -28.86
N ASN A 53 -6.16 9.64 -28.95
CA ASN A 53 -6.98 10.00 -27.79
C ASN A 53 -7.09 8.84 -26.79
N SER A 54 -7.34 7.62 -27.27
CA SER A 54 -7.39 6.41 -26.46
C SER A 54 -6.06 6.14 -25.75
N MET A 55 -4.93 6.19 -26.48
CA MET A 55 -3.61 5.99 -25.90
C MET A 55 -3.23 7.07 -24.90
N SER A 56 -3.60 8.33 -25.14
CA SER A 56 -3.38 9.44 -24.21
C SER A 56 -4.16 9.24 -22.92
N SER A 57 -5.42 8.81 -23.00
CA SER A 57 -6.22 8.46 -21.82
C SER A 57 -5.63 7.27 -21.06
N HIS A 58 -5.18 6.23 -21.77
CA HIS A 58 -4.54 5.08 -21.14
C HIS A 58 -3.25 5.46 -20.41
N LEU A 59 -2.42 6.30 -21.01
CA LEU A 59 -1.19 6.79 -20.38
C LEU A 59 -1.48 7.57 -19.09
N LYS A 60 -2.53 8.39 -19.07
CA LYS A 60 -2.97 9.08 -17.84
C LYS A 60 -3.33 8.09 -16.74
N ASN A 61 -4.05 7.03 -17.07
CA ASN A 61 -4.42 5.99 -16.11
C ASN A 61 -3.18 5.24 -15.58
N VAL A 62 -2.28 4.83 -16.47
CA VAL A 62 -1.01 4.16 -16.09
C VAL A 62 -0.18 5.06 -15.16
N ASN A 63 -0.12 6.36 -15.43
CA ASN A 63 0.60 7.29 -14.57
C ASN A 63 -0.06 7.42 -13.18
N GLN A 64 -1.39 7.42 -13.10
CA GLN A 64 -2.11 7.42 -11.83
C GLN A 64 -1.84 6.14 -11.02
N GLU A 65 -1.90 4.98 -11.67
CA GLU A 65 -1.59 3.68 -11.04
C GLU A 65 -0.15 3.61 -10.54
N PHE A 66 0.79 4.15 -11.32
CA PHE A 66 2.19 4.24 -10.92
C PHE A 66 2.36 5.11 -9.66
N LEU A 67 1.75 6.29 -9.62
CA LEU A 67 1.80 7.18 -8.45
C LEU A 67 1.17 6.54 -7.22
N PHE A 68 0.03 5.86 -7.38
CA PHE A 68 -0.62 5.13 -6.29
C PHE A 68 0.30 4.03 -5.73
N THR A 69 0.90 3.23 -6.62
CA THR A 69 1.82 2.16 -6.24
C THR A 69 3.06 2.70 -5.52
N GLN A 70 3.62 3.81 -6.01
CA GLN A 70 4.76 4.46 -5.35
C GLN A 70 4.39 4.99 -3.96
N SER A 71 3.20 5.58 -3.81
CA SER A 71 2.71 6.04 -2.50
C SER A 71 2.53 4.88 -1.53
N LEU A 72 1.97 3.77 -2.00
CA LEU A 72 1.79 2.56 -1.20
C LEU A 72 3.14 1.98 -0.77
N TYR A 73 4.11 1.91 -1.69
CA TYR A 73 5.45 1.44 -1.40
C TYR A 73 6.12 2.26 -0.29
N LYS A 74 6.08 3.60 -0.38
CA LYS A 74 6.63 4.49 0.65
C LYS A 74 5.94 4.31 2.00
N ALA A 75 4.62 4.13 2.01
CA ALA A 75 3.88 3.88 3.25
C ALA A 75 4.35 2.57 3.91
N ARG A 76 4.61 1.52 3.12
CA ARG A 76 5.17 0.26 3.62
C ARG A 76 6.58 0.41 4.18
N GLU A 77 7.44 1.21 3.55
CA GLU A 77 8.76 1.51 4.11
C GLU A 77 8.65 2.16 5.49
N CYS A 78 7.78 3.17 5.64
CA CYS A 78 7.55 3.81 6.94
C CYS A 78 6.94 2.85 8.00
N GLU A 79 6.07 1.93 7.58
CA GLU A 79 5.54 0.89 8.46
C GLU A 79 6.64 -0.04 8.96
N ILE A 80 7.54 -0.50 8.07
CA ILE A 80 8.67 -1.37 8.44
C ILE A 80 9.58 -0.64 9.44
N GLU A 81 9.96 0.60 9.18
CA GLU A 81 10.79 1.41 10.09
C GLU A 81 10.13 1.55 11.47
N SER A 82 8.80 1.74 11.50
CA SER A 82 8.04 1.84 12.74
C SER A 82 8.01 0.51 13.50
N GLU A 83 7.82 -0.60 12.80
CA GLU A 83 7.83 -1.94 13.39
C GLU A 83 9.20 -2.31 13.96
N GLU A 84 10.29 -1.98 13.26
CA GLU A 84 11.66 -2.15 13.77
C GLU A 84 11.90 -1.36 15.05
N HIS A 85 11.42 -0.12 15.10
CA HIS A 85 11.49 0.71 16.31
C HIS A 85 10.71 0.10 17.48
N PHE A 86 9.48 -0.34 17.24
CA PHE A 86 8.65 -0.97 18.28
C PHE A 86 9.26 -2.28 18.78
N LYS A 87 9.83 -3.08 17.88
CA LYS A 87 10.56 -4.29 18.25
C LYS A 87 11.72 -3.98 19.19
N ALA A 88 12.53 -2.96 18.87
CA ALA A 88 13.65 -2.56 19.70
C ALA A 88 13.21 -2.10 21.11
N ILE A 89 12.08 -1.40 21.22
CA ILE A 89 11.49 -1.03 22.51
C ILE A 89 11.04 -2.27 23.28
N ALA A 90 10.31 -3.18 22.63
CA ALA A 90 9.81 -4.39 23.27
C ALA A 90 10.95 -5.29 23.77
N GLU A 91 12.02 -5.44 23.00
CA GLU A 91 13.22 -6.19 23.40
C GLU A 91 13.91 -5.56 24.61
N ARG A 92 14.00 -4.23 24.67
CA ARG A 92 14.56 -3.51 25.83
C ARG A 92 13.73 -3.74 27.09
N GLU A 93 12.41 -3.57 27.00
CA GLU A 93 11.52 -3.78 28.15
C GLU A 93 11.52 -5.24 28.60
N LEU A 94 11.57 -6.18 27.66
CA LEU A 94 11.72 -7.60 27.97
C LEU A 94 13.01 -7.86 28.77
N GLY A 95 14.13 -7.25 28.37
CA GLY A 95 15.39 -7.31 29.11
C GLY A 95 15.25 -6.75 30.53
N ARG A 96 14.70 -5.54 30.66
CA ARG A 96 14.47 -4.88 31.95
C ARG A 96 13.64 -5.74 32.91
N VAL A 97 12.54 -6.31 32.42
CA VAL A 97 11.65 -7.17 33.22
C VAL A 97 12.34 -8.47 33.62
N LYS A 98 13.16 -9.07 32.74
CA LYS A 98 13.95 -10.26 33.09
C LYS A 98 14.93 -9.98 34.23
N ASP A 99 15.62 -8.84 34.18
CA ASP A 99 16.56 -8.44 35.24
C ASP A 99 15.82 -8.22 36.57
N GLU A 100 14.65 -7.58 36.53
CA GLU A 100 13.79 -7.36 37.70
C GLU A 100 13.31 -8.69 38.32
N ILE A 101 12.89 -9.64 37.49
CA ILE A 101 12.51 -11.00 37.94
C ILE A 101 13.70 -11.67 38.65
N GLN A 102 14.89 -11.65 38.05
CA GLN A 102 16.08 -12.27 38.66
C GLN A 102 16.46 -11.63 39.99
N GLN A 103 16.29 -10.31 40.11
CA GLN A 103 16.54 -9.62 41.37
C GLN A 103 15.54 -10.06 42.45
N LEU A 104 14.25 -10.09 42.12
CA LEU A 104 13.19 -10.53 43.04
C LEU A 104 13.36 -12.00 43.47
N GLU A 105 13.77 -12.88 42.56
CA GLU A 105 14.09 -14.28 42.88
C GLU A 105 15.23 -14.39 43.91
N LYS A 106 16.29 -13.58 43.76
CA LYS A 106 17.40 -13.53 44.73
C LYS A 106 16.95 -13.01 46.09
N GLU A 107 16.17 -11.93 46.11
CA GLU A 107 15.62 -11.35 47.33
C GLU A 107 14.72 -12.36 48.07
N MET A 108 13.89 -13.10 47.32
CA MET A 108 13.05 -14.17 47.87
C MET A 108 13.88 -15.29 48.47
N ALA A 109 14.95 -15.74 47.81
CA ALA A 109 15.86 -16.76 48.35
C ALA A 109 16.50 -16.32 49.67
N ILE A 110 16.99 -15.08 49.74
CA ILE A 110 17.57 -14.50 50.97
C ILE A 110 16.53 -14.45 52.10
N ILE A 111 15.29 -14.07 51.80
CA ILE A 111 14.20 -14.03 52.79
C ILE A 111 13.90 -15.43 53.31
N LEU A 112 13.84 -16.43 52.44
CA LEU A 112 13.59 -17.82 52.82
C LEU A 112 14.71 -18.39 53.72
N GLU A 113 15.97 -18.11 53.38
CA GLU A 113 17.12 -18.51 54.20
C GLU A 113 17.05 -17.88 55.60
N ARG A 114 16.85 -16.57 55.68
CA ARG A 114 16.69 -15.85 56.96
C ARG A 114 15.50 -16.35 57.78
N LYS A 115 14.42 -16.75 57.12
CA LYS A 115 13.25 -17.34 57.79
C LYS A 115 13.63 -18.69 58.41
N ASN A 116 14.28 -19.55 57.65
CA ASN A 116 14.73 -20.86 58.11
C ASN A 116 15.70 -20.75 59.29
N ASP A 117 16.69 -19.85 59.23
CA ASP A 117 17.63 -19.61 60.34
C ASP A 117 16.91 -19.23 61.64
N LYS A 118 15.88 -18.38 61.54
CA LYS A 118 15.07 -17.98 62.69
C LYS A 118 14.23 -19.14 63.23
N GLU A 119 13.62 -19.94 62.34
CA GLU A 119 12.83 -21.11 62.73
C GLU A 119 13.71 -22.15 63.45
N VAL A 120 14.89 -22.46 62.91
CA VAL A 120 15.88 -23.36 63.53
C VAL A 120 16.34 -22.83 64.89
N GLY A 121 16.63 -21.53 65.00
CA GLY A 121 17.02 -20.88 66.26
C GLY A 121 15.94 -21.00 67.34
N VAL A 122 14.66 -20.89 66.96
CA VAL A 122 13.53 -21.08 67.88
C VAL A 122 13.36 -22.55 68.27
N THR A 123 13.53 -23.50 67.35
CA THR A 123 13.38 -24.93 67.65
C THR A 123 14.50 -25.52 68.51
N CYS A 124 15.73 -25.00 68.40
CA CYS A 124 16.85 -25.42 69.26
C CYS A 124 16.91 -24.65 70.60
N GLY A 125 16.08 -23.61 70.77
CA GLY A 125 16.09 -22.69 71.92
C GLY A 125 15.60 -23.23 73.28
N PRO A 126 14.76 -24.30 73.40
CA PRO A 126 14.36 -24.80 74.71
C PRO A 126 14.82 -26.24 74.99
N ALA A 127 15.86 -26.77 74.33
CA ALA A 127 16.41 -28.09 74.66
C ALA A 127 17.43 -28.07 75.82
N SER A 128 17.81 -26.90 76.35
CA SER A 128 18.87 -26.77 77.37
C SER A 128 18.46 -26.02 78.64
N ALA A 129 17.17 -25.93 78.97
CA ALA A 129 16.77 -25.58 80.34
C ALA A 129 16.99 -26.82 81.22
N PRO A 130 18.00 -26.85 82.12
CA PRO A 130 18.16 -27.97 83.02
C PRO A 130 16.96 -27.97 83.97
N ALA A 131 16.32 -29.13 84.12
CA ALA A 131 15.37 -29.36 85.20
C ALA A 131 16.07 -28.97 86.52
N LEU A 132 15.67 -27.83 87.08
CA LEU A 132 16.01 -27.44 88.44
C LEU A 132 15.51 -28.57 89.34
N SER A 133 16.44 -29.39 89.83
CA SER A 133 16.21 -30.41 90.85
C SER A 133 15.58 -29.75 92.08
N ARG A 134 14.25 -29.77 92.12
CA ARG A 134 13.47 -29.66 93.35
C ARG A 134 13.77 -30.92 94.15
N GLU A 135 14.67 -30.81 95.13
CA GLU A 135 14.58 -31.49 96.43
C GLU A 135 15.91 -31.31 97.16
N ASN A 136 15.96 -30.40 98.12
CA ASN A 136 16.37 -30.78 99.48
C ASN A 136 16.15 -29.69 100.52
N ARG A 137 15.45 -30.15 101.58
CA ARG A 137 15.30 -29.64 102.96
C ARG A 137 14.25 -28.56 103.23
N PRO A 138 13.50 -28.66 104.36
CA PRO A 138 13.98 -29.21 105.65
C PRO A 138 13.06 -30.23 106.36
N PHE A 139 13.67 -31.13 107.15
CA PHE A 139 13.05 -31.64 108.37
C PHE A 139 14.11 -31.62 109.48
N LEU A 140 13.83 -30.77 110.48
CA LEU A 140 14.39 -30.68 111.84
C LEU A 140 15.91 -30.49 111.99
#